data_AF-A0A8T5BAL9-F1
#
_entry.id   AF-A0A8T5BAL9-F1
#
_cell.length_a   1.000
_cell.length_b   1.000
_cell.length_c   1.000
_cell.angle_alpha   90.00
_cell.angle_beta   90.00
_cell.angle_gamma   90.00
#
_symmetry.space_group_name_H-M   'P 1'
#
loop_
_entity.id
_entity.type
_entity.pdbx_description
1 polymer ?
#
loop_
_entity_poly.entity_id
_entity_poly.type
_entity_poly.pdbx_seq_one_letter_code
_entity_poly.pdbx_strand_id
1 'polypeptide(L)' 'MNYFTCTPDKINCVWEDSIRAFTYRLRYGLGFNDATNVAIMERKNISKLYSFDKVFDNVPWLKRDEA' A
#
# COMPACT_ATOMS: atom_id res chain seq x y z
N MET A 1 -15.74 -0.65 -9.33
CA MET A 1 -15.04 -1.01 -8.08
C MET A 1 -13.85 -1.88 -8.46
N ASN A 2 -12.64 -1.31 -8.53
CA ASN A 2 -11.45 -2.08 -8.88
C ASN A 2 -10.67 -2.35 -7.59
N TYR A 3 -10.68 -3.60 -7.16
CA TYR A 3 -9.77 -4.07 -6.12
C TYR A 3 -8.35 -3.97 -6.68
N PHE A 4 -7.47 -3.18 -6.03
CA PHE A 4 -6.05 -3.14 -6.35
C PHE A 4 -5.39 -4.44 -5.84
N THR A 5 -5.53 -5.52 -6.61
CA THR A 5 -4.76 -6.74 -6.42
C THR A 5 -3.39 -6.56 -7.05
N CYS A 6 -2.35 -6.67 -6.25
CA CYS A 6 -0.97 -6.61 -6.70
C CYS A 6 -0.62 -7.94 -7.41
N THR A 7 -0.98 -8.05 -8.69
CA THR A 7 -0.40 -9.07 -9.58
C THR A 7 0.75 -8.43 -10.37
N PRO A 8 1.86 -9.17 -10.64
CA PRO A 8 3.08 -8.63 -11.26
C PRO A 8 2.84 -7.87 -12.58
N ASP A 9 1.77 -8.22 -13.27
CA ASP A 9 1.32 -7.74 -14.58
C ASP A 9 0.44 -6.48 -14.51
N LYS A 10 -0.20 -6.16 -13.37
CA LYS A 10 -1.16 -5.04 -13.26
C LYS A 10 -0.58 -3.80 -12.61
N ILE A 11 0.35 -3.97 -11.70
CA ILE A 11 1.07 -2.90 -11.02
C ILE A 11 2.50 -3.39 -10.97
N ASN A 12 3.38 -2.79 -11.80
CA ASN A 12 4.80 -3.09 -11.91
C ASN A 12 5.50 -3.20 -10.53
N CYS A 13 5.34 -4.35 -9.87
CA CYS A 13 5.81 -4.65 -8.53
C CYS A 13 7.24 -5.15 -8.68
N VAL A 14 8.16 -4.49 -7.98
CA VAL A 14 9.57 -4.87 -8.00
C VAL A 14 9.95 -5.53 -6.68
N TRP A 15 11.08 -6.22 -6.66
CA TRP A 15 11.54 -6.96 -5.49
C TRP A 15 11.72 -6.04 -4.25
N GLU A 16 12.11 -4.80 -4.47
CA GLU A 16 12.28 -3.79 -3.43
C GLU A 16 10.97 -3.46 -2.71
N ASP A 17 9.82 -3.54 -3.40
CA ASP A 17 8.51 -3.31 -2.80
C ASP A 17 8.21 -4.41 -1.77
N SER A 18 8.55 -5.66 -2.09
CA SER A 18 8.39 -6.82 -1.18
C SER A 18 9.29 -6.71 0.05
N ILE A 19 10.53 -6.23 -0.10
CA ILE A 19 11.44 -5.98 1.04
C ILE A 19 10.85 -4.92 1.96
N ARG A 20 10.40 -3.78 1.41
CA ARG A 20 9.78 -2.70 2.20
C ARG A 20 8.49 -3.14 2.87
N ALA A 21 7.72 -4.02 2.22
CA ALA A 21 6.50 -4.56 2.78
C ALA A 21 6.77 -5.27 4.12
N PHE A 22 7.87 -6.01 4.27
CA PHE A 22 8.22 -6.62 5.57
C PHE A 22 8.41 -5.58 6.68
N THR A 23 9.04 -4.45 6.38
CA THR A 23 9.18 -3.34 7.33
C THR A 23 7.82 -2.71 7.66
N TYR A 24 6.96 -2.50 6.66
CA TYR A 24 5.65 -1.85 6.83
C TYR A 24 4.63 -2.69 7.57
N ARG A 25 4.72 -4.01 7.47
CA ARG A 25 3.93 -4.92 8.32
C ARG A 25 4.17 -4.65 9.80
N LEU A 26 5.43 -4.56 10.20
CA LEU A 26 5.80 -4.32 11.60
C LEU A 26 5.54 -2.87 12.01
N ARG A 27 5.85 -1.92 11.13
CA ARG A 27 5.76 -0.48 11.44
C ARG A 27 4.33 0.03 11.55
N TYR A 28 3.42 -0.47 10.70
CA TYR A 28 2.07 0.05 10.55
C TYR A 28 0.97 -0.99 10.85
N GLY A 29 1.35 -2.22 11.24
CA GLY A 29 0.40 -3.29 11.56
C GLY A 29 -0.36 -3.83 10.35
N LEU A 30 0.23 -3.76 9.16
CA LEU A 30 -0.43 -4.12 7.90
C LEU A 30 -0.29 -5.61 7.57
N GLY A 31 -1.26 -6.15 6.82
CA GLY A 31 -1.08 -7.40 6.08
C GLY A 31 0.01 -7.26 5.00
N PHE A 32 0.60 -8.37 4.53
CA PHE A 32 1.67 -8.30 3.54
C PHE A 32 1.21 -7.65 2.21
N ASN A 33 0.01 -7.95 1.75
CA ASN A 33 -0.55 -7.36 0.53
C ASN A 33 -0.75 -5.85 0.68
N ASP A 34 -1.32 -5.42 1.80
CA ASP A 34 -1.53 -3.99 2.09
C ASP A 34 -0.19 -3.26 2.25
N ALA A 35 0.77 -3.86 2.95
CA ALA A 35 2.12 -3.33 3.09
C ALA A 35 2.85 -3.20 1.75
N THR A 36 2.64 -4.15 0.83
CA THR A 36 3.20 -4.10 -0.53
C THR A 36 2.55 -2.98 -1.34
N ASN A 37 1.22 -2.83 -1.25
CA ASN A 37 0.52 -1.70 -1.87
C ASN A 37 1.05 -0.36 -1.36
N VAL A 38 1.23 -0.22 -0.05
CA VAL A 38 1.80 0.99 0.58
C VAL A 38 3.24 1.24 0.09
N ALA A 39 4.08 0.21 -0.04
CA ALA A 39 5.43 0.34 -0.57
C ALA A 39 5.45 0.83 -2.03
N ILE A 40 4.55 0.31 -2.87
CA ILE A 40 4.41 0.75 -4.26
C ILE A 40 3.92 2.19 -4.33
N MET A 41 2.92 2.55 -3.52
CA MET A 41 2.38 3.91 -3.47
C MET A 41 3.46 4.91 -3.08
N GLU A 42 4.29 4.59 -2.09
CA GLU A 42 5.43 5.41 -1.71
C GLU A 42 6.42 5.58 -2.86
N ARG A 43 6.84 4.48 -3.49
CA ARG A 43 7.78 4.51 -4.63
C ARG A 43 7.25 5.33 -5.81
N LYS A 44 5.93 5.33 -6.02
CA LYS A 44 5.26 6.09 -7.08
C LYS A 44 4.81 7.49 -6.65
N ASN A 45 5.14 7.94 -5.45
CA ASN A 45 4.70 9.22 -4.88
C ASN A 45 3.17 9.41 -4.88
N ILE A 46 2.40 8.33 -4.70
CA ILE A 46 0.93 8.37 -4.61
C ILE A 46 0.55 8.50 -3.14
N SER A 47 0.02 9.64 -2.72
CA SER A 47 -0.36 9.89 -1.32
C SER A 47 -1.86 9.75 -1.04
N LYS A 48 -2.68 9.45 -2.05
CA LYS A 48 -4.13 9.29 -1.91
C LYS A 48 -4.54 7.83 -2.08
N LEU A 49 -5.37 7.33 -1.17
CA LEU A 49 -5.90 5.97 -1.18
C LEU A 49 -7.42 6.00 -1.09
N TYR A 50 -8.10 5.30 -2.00
CA TYR A 50 -9.51 4.98 -1.82
C TYR A 50 -9.65 3.59 -1.17
N SER A 51 -10.01 3.56 0.12
CA SER A 51 -10.22 2.32 0.88
C SER A 51 -11.15 2.57 2.06
N PHE A 52 -12.00 1.58 2.35
CA PHE A 52 -12.83 1.56 3.57
C PHE A 52 -12.09 0.97 4.78
N ASP A 53 -10.94 0.33 4.55
CA ASP A 53 -10.14 -0.24 5.63
C ASP A 53 -9.40 0.88 6.38
N LYS A 54 -9.61 0.94 7.69
CA LYS A 54 -9.01 1.94 8.58
C LYS A 54 -7.57 1.58 8.95
N VAL A 55 -7.09 0.37 8.64
CA VAL A 55 -5.69 -0.02 8.94
C VAL A 55 -4.67 0.91 8.27
N PHE A 56 -5.04 1.51 7.13
CA PHE A 56 -4.21 2.48 6.41
C PHE A 56 -4.06 3.82 7.13
N ASP A 57 -4.90 4.13 8.13
CA ASP A 57 -4.74 5.33 8.97
C ASP A 57 -3.44 5.30 9.79
N ASN A 58 -2.84 4.11 9.95
CA ASN A 58 -1.54 3.96 10.60
C ASN A 58 -0.36 4.46 9.74
N VAL A 59 -0.58 4.77 8.45
CA VAL A 59 0.46 5.22 7.52
C VAL A 59 0.41 6.76 7.38
N PRO A 60 1.32 7.53 8.01
CA PRO A 60 1.12 8.98 8.21
C PRO A 60 1.09 9.83 6.94
N TRP A 61 1.70 9.33 5.86
CA TRP A 61 1.81 10.05 4.59
C TRP A 61 0.67 9.72 3.61
N LEU A 62 -0.17 8.71 3.93
CA LEU A 62 -1.35 8.38 3.15
C LEU A 62 -2.55 9.16 3.64
N LYS A 63 -3.29 9.73 2.69
CA LYS A 63 -4.59 10.37 2.92
C LYS A 63 -5.67 9.51 2.29
N ARG A 64 -6.70 9.19 3.05
CA ARG A 64 -7.89 8.56 2.48
C ARG A 64 -8.62 9.58 1.62
N ASP A 65 -9.02 9.15 0.43
CA ASP A 65 -9.91 9.92 -0.42
C ASP A 65 -11.34 9.56 -0.02
N GLU A 66 -12.05 10.54 0.54
CA GLU A 66 -13.49 10.43 0.80
C GLU A 66 -14.19 10.75 -0.52
N ALA A 67 -14.59 9.72 -1.27
CA ALA A 67 -15.45 9.89 -2.44
C ALA A 67 -16.88 10.22 -2.01
#